data_AF-A0A8S8Y384-F1
#
_entry.id   AF-A0A8S8Y384-F1
#
_cell.length_a   1.000
_cell.length_b   1.000
_cell.length_c   1.000
_cell.angle_alpha   90.00
_cell.angle_beta   90.00
_cell.angle_gamma   90.00
#
_symmetry.space_group_name_H-M   'P 1'
#
loop_
_entity.id
_entity.type
_entity.pdbx_description
1 polymer ?
#
loop_
_entity_poly.entity_id
_entity_poly.type
_entity_poly.pdbx_seq_one_letter_code
_entity_poly.pdbx_strand_id
1 'polypeptide(L)'
;MPITATMLQMLSTAILIPLPFYIWPGMGLLTDPSGMAPLLYMLGFTIGLGYTISASRDKPWLMVFTSTATLSLFVLGGLYILQTLDLYAGWDILVTGGFYFSKNKIFSTIGEAQAPDRGILFASFGPIVTIAAIGYGIMLMWRGGRKENLASFTLGTWIVVASYMSWTAGRFIFNAGPPMAVVGGIALTAMWAYANPTEFVKHWKKTGIGSPRARFNSTFSASRSRPGVPAAIMVLLIVFSQHATYGIDSGIPREIHQRETLIRQFKGSCLMYSDTKC
;
A
#
# COMPACT_ATOMS: atom_id res chain seq x y z
N MET A 1 26.21 -3.50 2.02
CA MET A 1 26.74 -2.91 0.77
C MET A 1 26.05 -3.44 -0.50
N PRO A 2 25.73 -4.74 -0.67
CA PRO A 2 25.04 -5.17 -1.90
C PRO A 2 23.63 -4.60 -2.00
N ILE A 3 22.85 -4.58 -0.91
CA ILE A 3 21.45 -4.12 -0.92
C ILE A 3 21.32 -2.64 -1.32
N THR A 4 22.17 -1.76 -0.77
CA THR A 4 22.15 -0.32 -1.10
C THR A 4 22.54 -0.06 -2.55
N ALA A 5 23.53 -0.80 -3.06
CA ALA A 5 23.95 -0.74 -4.46
C ALA A 5 22.84 -1.23 -5.40
N THR A 6 22.17 -2.34 -5.06
CA THR A 6 21.05 -2.87 -5.85
C THR A 6 19.87 -1.88 -5.86
N MET A 7 19.52 -1.26 -4.73
CA MET A 7 18.47 -0.24 -4.67
C MET A 7 18.80 0.98 -5.55
N LEU A 8 20.03 1.46 -5.49
CA LEU A 8 20.51 2.56 -6.34
C LEU A 8 20.49 2.18 -7.82
N GLN A 9 20.88 0.96 -8.17
CA GLN A 9 20.86 0.45 -9.54
C GLN A 9 19.42 0.33 -10.08
N MET A 10 18.48 -0.17 -9.28
CA MET A 10 17.07 -0.26 -9.67
C MET A 10 16.47 1.14 -9.88
N LEU A 11 16.74 2.09 -8.97
CA LEU A 11 16.25 3.46 -9.06
C LEU A 11 16.87 4.22 -10.25
N SER A 12 18.17 4.03 -10.51
CA SER A 12 18.85 4.64 -11.65
C SER A 12 18.29 4.13 -12.97
N THR A 13 18.07 2.82 -13.08
CA THR A 13 17.43 2.22 -14.27
C THR A 13 16.02 2.76 -14.48
N ALA A 14 15.24 2.91 -13.41
CA ALA A 14 13.88 3.45 -13.47
C ALA A 14 13.82 4.93 -13.90
N ILE A 15 14.90 5.69 -13.75
CA ILE A 15 15.02 7.08 -14.23
C ILE A 15 15.52 7.11 -15.67
N LEU A 16 16.48 6.26 -16.01
CA LEU A 16 17.08 6.23 -17.35
C LEU A 16 16.11 5.80 -18.44
N ILE A 17 15.21 4.85 -18.16
CA ILE A 17 14.21 4.38 -19.15
C ILE A 17 13.28 5.53 -19.62
N PRO A 18 12.64 6.30 -18.72
CA PRO A 18 11.78 7.40 -19.14
C PRO A 18 12.54 8.69 -19.51
N LEU A 19 13.83 8.81 -19.17
CA LEU A 19 14.62 10.03 -19.38
C LEU A 19 14.49 10.65 -20.78
N PRO A 20 14.54 9.89 -21.90
CA PRO A 20 14.43 10.47 -23.24
C PRO A 20 13.08 11.16 -23.49
N PHE A 21 12.01 10.66 -22.87
CA PHE A 21 10.68 11.25 -22.96
C PHE A 21 10.62 12.57 -22.18
N TYR A 22 11.17 12.60 -20.96
CA TYR A 22 11.13 13.79 -20.11
C TYR A 22 12.06 14.92 -20.58
N ILE A 23 13.18 14.59 -21.25
CA ILE A 23 14.12 15.57 -21.83
C ILE A 23 13.55 16.25 -23.10
N TRP A 24 12.50 15.69 -23.71
CA TRP A 24 12.03 16.20 -24.99
C TRP A 24 11.64 17.69 -24.91
N PRO A 25 12.23 18.58 -25.73
CA PRO A 25 12.12 20.03 -25.58
C PRO A 25 10.69 20.58 -25.70
N GLY A 26 9.79 19.83 -26.33
CA GLY A 26 8.38 20.21 -26.50
C GLY A 26 7.53 20.05 -25.24
N MET A 27 8.05 19.42 -24.17
CA MET A 27 7.27 19.01 -23.01
C MET A 27 7.72 19.69 -21.70
N GLY A 28 9.01 19.96 -21.48
CA GLY A 28 9.47 20.73 -20.31
C GLY A 28 9.35 20.04 -18.94
N LEU A 29 9.00 18.74 -18.89
CA LEU A 29 8.68 18.02 -17.64
C LEU A 29 9.89 17.61 -16.77
N LEU A 30 11.12 18.03 -17.10
CA LEU A 30 12.31 17.65 -16.33
C LEU A 30 12.28 18.17 -14.88
N THR A 31 11.89 19.43 -14.73
CA THR A 31 11.87 20.14 -13.44
C THR A 31 10.45 20.30 -12.89
N ASP A 32 9.45 19.78 -13.60
CA ASP A 32 8.05 19.93 -13.21
C ASP A 32 7.65 19.02 -12.04
N PRO A 33 6.75 19.49 -11.14
CA PRO A 33 6.28 18.72 -9.99
C PRO A 33 5.56 17.42 -10.37
N SER A 34 4.87 17.40 -11.51
CA SER A 34 4.18 16.23 -12.07
C SER A 34 5.07 15.38 -12.98
N GLY A 35 6.28 15.86 -13.28
CA GLY A 35 7.22 15.26 -14.21
C GLY A 35 8.33 14.46 -13.52
N MET A 36 9.58 14.73 -13.88
CA MET A 36 10.73 13.96 -13.42
C MET A 36 11.31 14.45 -12.08
N ALA A 37 10.91 15.62 -11.58
CA ALA A 37 11.44 16.21 -10.35
C ALA A 37 11.31 15.29 -9.12
N PRO A 38 10.15 14.63 -8.86
CA PRO A 38 10.02 13.69 -7.73
C PRO A 38 11.00 12.51 -7.81
N LEU A 39 11.28 12.00 -9.01
CA LEU A 39 12.23 10.90 -9.22
C LEU A 39 13.66 11.34 -8.95
N LEU A 40 14.03 12.55 -9.37
CA LEU A 40 15.33 13.15 -9.10
C LEU A 40 15.55 13.39 -7.60
N TYR A 41 14.52 13.85 -6.89
CA TYR A 41 14.58 13.97 -5.43
C TYR A 41 14.75 12.63 -4.74
N MET A 42 13.98 11.61 -5.13
CA MET A 42 14.14 10.26 -4.58
C MET A 42 15.55 9.72 -4.82
N LEU A 43 16.15 9.95 -5.98
CA LEU A 43 17.53 9.57 -6.26
C LEU A 43 18.51 10.33 -5.37
N GLY A 44 18.39 11.65 -5.27
CA GLY A 44 19.24 12.49 -4.42
C GLY A 44 19.19 12.08 -2.96
N PHE A 45 17.99 11.87 -2.40
CA PHE A 45 17.83 11.40 -1.02
C PHE A 45 18.36 9.99 -0.81
N THR A 46 18.16 9.08 -1.78
CA THR A 46 18.67 7.71 -1.67
C THR A 46 20.19 7.67 -1.73
N ILE A 47 20.84 8.50 -2.56
CA ILE A 47 22.30 8.64 -2.60
C ILE A 47 22.80 9.24 -1.29
N GLY A 48 22.17 10.31 -0.80
CA GLY A 48 22.56 10.97 0.46
C GLY A 48 22.42 10.06 1.68
N LEU A 49 21.31 9.34 1.80
CA LEU A 49 21.10 8.35 2.85
C LEU A 49 22.03 7.14 2.68
N GLY A 50 22.25 6.67 1.45
CA GLY A 50 23.20 5.61 1.15
C GLY A 50 24.62 5.98 1.54
N TYR A 51 25.02 7.23 1.30
CA TYR A 51 26.32 7.77 1.71
C TYR A 51 26.43 7.85 3.23
N THR A 52 25.45 8.42 3.94
CA THR A 52 25.50 8.56 5.41
C THR A 52 25.56 7.21 6.11
N ILE A 53 24.79 6.22 5.66
CA ILE A 53 24.82 4.85 6.19
C ILE A 53 26.17 4.17 5.92
N SER A 54 26.73 4.35 4.72
CA SER A 54 28.01 3.72 4.35
C SER A 54 29.21 4.39 5.04
N ALA A 55 29.20 5.71 5.13
CA ALA A 55 30.27 6.52 5.73
C ALA A 55 30.26 6.49 7.27
N SER A 56 29.15 6.06 7.88
CA SER A 56 28.99 5.98 9.33
C SER A 56 28.96 4.55 9.87
N ARG A 57 29.38 3.58 9.05
CA ARG A 57 29.40 2.15 9.39
C ARG A 57 30.15 1.85 10.70
N ASP A 58 31.30 2.50 10.88
CA ASP A 58 32.22 2.21 12.00
C ASP A 58 32.30 3.39 13.00
N LYS A 59 31.35 4.33 12.93
CA LYS A 59 31.34 5.57 13.74
C LYS A 59 30.34 5.46 14.90
N PRO A 60 30.53 6.22 16.00
CA PRO A 60 29.58 6.22 17.11
C PRO A 60 28.19 6.65 16.64
N TRP A 61 27.15 6.10 17.27
CA TRP A 61 25.75 6.33 16.90
C TRP A 61 25.39 7.83 16.80
N LEU A 62 25.95 8.66 17.67
CA LEU A 62 25.71 10.11 17.66
C LEU A 62 26.20 10.78 16.36
N MET A 63 27.32 10.33 15.79
CA MET A 63 27.84 10.84 14.50
C MET A 63 26.93 10.47 13.33
N VAL A 64 26.22 9.34 13.42
CA VAL A 64 25.23 8.94 12.40
C VAL A 64 24.08 9.96 12.40
N PHE A 65 23.56 10.29 13.58
CA PHE A 65 22.48 11.26 13.71
C PHE A 65 22.90 12.66 13.27
N THR A 66 24.08 13.13 13.68
CA THR A 66 24.55 14.47 13.29
C THR A 66 24.88 14.57 11.81
N SER A 67 25.49 13.54 11.21
CA SER A 67 25.79 13.55 9.76
C SER A 67 24.51 13.49 8.93
N THR A 68 23.54 12.68 9.33
CA THR A 68 22.22 12.63 8.68
C THR A 68 21.50 13.97 8.82
N ALA A 69 21.44 14.53 10.03
CA ALA A 69 20.79 15.82 10.27
C ALA A 69 21.46 16.96 9.51
N THR A 70 22.80 16.99 9.44
CA THR A 70 23.56 18.03 8.72
C THR A 70 23.30 17.93 7.22
N LEU A 71 23.32 16.73 6.65
CA LEU A 71 23.05 16.52 5.22
C LEU A 71 21.59 16.89 4.88
N SER A 72 20.64 16.48 5.71
CA SER A 72 19.23 16.85 5.54
C SER A 72 19.03 18.36 5.63
N LEU A 73 19.65 19.03 6.60
CA LEU A 73 19.57 20.48 6.74
C LEU A 73 20.23 21.21 5.56
N PHE A 74 21.36 20.70 5.07
CA PHE A 74 22.04 21.27 3.90
C PHE A 74 21.16 21.19 2.64
N VAL A 75 20.56 20.03 2.37
CA VAL A 75 19.69 19.84 1.20
C VAL A 75 18.41 20.65 1.33
N LEU A 76 17.72 20.57 2.47
CA LEU A 76 16.45 21.28 2.69
C LEU A 76 16.67 22.81 2.77
N GLY A 77 17.72 23.25 3.47
CA GLY A 77 18.10 24.66 3.54
C GLY A 77 18.53 25.21 2.19
N GLY A 78 19.27 24.43 1.39
CA GLY A 78 19.60 24.78 0.02
C GLY A 78 18.35 24.98 -0.84
N LEU A 79 17.40 24.05 -0.81
CA LEU A 79 16.14 24.16 -1.55
C LEU A 79 15.28 25.34 -1.09
N TYR A 80 15.28 25.64 0.21
CA TYR A 80 14.61 26.83 0.75
C TYR A 80 15.23 28.12 0.22
N ILE A 81 16.57 28.23 0.24
CA ILE A 81 17.28 29.41 -0.29
C ILE A 81 17.02 29.57 -1.80
N LEU A 82 17.09 28.48 -2.57
CA LEU A 82 16.79 28.50 -4.01
C LEU A 82 15.36 28.97 -4.30
N GLN A 83 14.40 28.64 -3.42
CA GLN A 83 13.04 29.16 -3.51
C GLN A 83 12.97 30.65 -3.18
N THR A 84 13.69 31.14 -2.16
CA THR A 84 13.70 32.59 -1.83
C THR A 84 14.35 33.44 -2.92
N LEU A 85 15.20 32.85 -3.76
CA LEU A 85 15.85 33.51 -4.90
C LEU A 85 15.05 33.39 -6.21
N ASP A 86 13.85 32.79 -6.17
CA ASP A 86 12.95 32.59 -7.32
C ASP A 86 13.57 31.81 -8.50
N LEU A 87 14.66 31.07 -8.25
CA LEU A 87 15.35 30.27 -9.26
C LEU A 87 14.72 28.89 -9.43
N TYR A 88 14.22 28.31 -8.33
CA TYR A 88 13.68 26.96 -8.34
C TYR A 88 12.67 26.72 -7.21
N ALA A 89 11.45 26.28 -7.56
CA ALA A 89 10.36 25.99 -6.62
C ALA A 89 10.50 24.63 -5.90
N GLY A 90 11.73 24.20 -5.60
CA GLY A 90 11.98 22.85 -5.12
C GLY A 90 11.47 22.56 -3.71
N TRP A 91 11.45 23.57 -2.85
CA TRP A 91 10.95 23.45 -1.48
C TRP A 91 9.43 23.25 -1.43
N ASP A 92 8.65 24.01 -2.21
CA ASP A 92 7.20 23.81 -2.31
C ASP A 92 6.84 22.42 -2.86
N ILE A 93 7.58 21.93 -3.86
CA ILE A 93 7.37 20.58 -4.43
C ILE A 93 7.55 19.48 -3.37
N LEU A 94 8.59 19.58 -2.53
CA LEU A 94 8.85 18.56 -1.51
C LEU A 94 7.86 18.60 -0.34
N VAL A 95 7.50 19.79 0.13
CA VAL A 95 6.66 19.93 1.33
C VAL A 95 5.18 19.75 1.00
N THR A 96 4.72 20.18 -0.19
CA THR A 96 3.34 19.94 -0.64
C THR A 96 3.17 18.62 -1.38
N GLY A 97 4.26 17.92 -1.68
CA GLY A 97 4.28 16.67 -2.45
C GLY A 97 3.90 16.86 -3.91
N GLY A 98 4.15 18.05 -4.48
CA GLY A 98 3.66 18.46 -5.80
C GLY A 98 2.16 18.71 -5.79
N PHE A 99 1.66 19.42 -4.76
CA PHE A 99 0.24 19.78 -4.53
C PHE A 99 -0.71 18.64 -4.13
N TYR A 100 -0.21 17.47 -3.72
CA TYR A 100 -1.05 16.35 -3.26
C TYR A 100 -1.45 16.47 -1.78
N PHE A 101 -0.68 17.20 -0.96
CA PHE A 101 -0.95 17.40 0.46
C PHE A 101 -1.54 18.80 0.78
N SER A 102 -1.55 19.72 -0.18
CA SER A 102 -2.10 21.07 -0.05
C SER A 102 -3.19 21.31 -1.11
N LYS A 103 -4.42 21.64 -0.68
CA LYS A 103 -5.59 21.70 -1.58
C LYS A 103 -5.65 23.01 -2.37
N ASN A 104 -5.46 22.93 -3.68
CA ASN A 104 -5.74 24.02 -4.63
C ASN A 104 -6.92 23.67 -5.57
N LYS A 105 -7.67 24.69 -6.03
CA LYS A 105 -8.94 24.56 -6.79
C LYS A 105 -8.83 23.78 -8.11
N ILE A 106 -7.62 23.57 -8.64
CA ILE A 106 -7.36 22.78 -9.85
C ILE A 106 -7.35 21.28 -9.57
N PHE A 107 -7.05 20.84 -8.33
CA PHE A 107 -6.99 19.42 -7.95
C PHE A 107 -8.35 18.77 -7.71
N SER A 108 -9.41 19.55 -7.43
CA SER A 108 -10.78 19.02 -7.32
C SER A 108 -11.35 18.52 -8.64
N THR A 109 -10.72 18.84 -9.77
CA THR A 109 -11.19 18.47 -11.11
C THR A 109 -10.51 17.21 -11.66
N ILE A 110 -9.37 16.78 -11.08
CA ILE A 110 -8.63 15.57 -11.50
C ILE A 110 -8.99 14.40 -10.59
N GLY A 111 -9.75 13.43 -11.11
CA GLY A 111 -10.28 12.30 -10.32
C GLY A 111 -9.22 11.40 -9.67
N GLU A 112 -8.00 11.36 -10.20
CA GLU A 112 -6.91 10.49 -9.70
C GLU A 112 -6.14 11.07 -8.50
N ALA A 113 -6.19 12.39 -8.33
CA ALA A 113 -5.53 13.10 -7.22
C ALA A 113 -6.43 13.26 -6.00
N GLN A 114 -7.72 12.95 -6.14
CA GLN A 114 -8.66 12.98 -5.02
C GLN A 114 -8.41 11.83 -4.04
N ALA A 115 -8.68 12.12 -2.77
CA ALA A 115 -8.71 11.09 -1.74
C ALA A 115 -9.79 10.08 -2.14
N PRO A 116 -9.46 8.79 -2.29
CA PRO A 116 -10.42 7.76 -2.62
C PRO A 116 -11.42 7.64 -1.48
N ASP A 117 -12.66 7.30 -1.81
CA ASP A 117 -13.63 6.98 -0.76
C ASP A 117 -13.10 5.79 0.05
N ARG A 118 -13.29 5.84 1.36
CA ARG A 118 -12.76 4.85 2.31
C ARG A 118 -13.27 3.45 1.95
N GLY A 119 -14.49 3.36 1.45
CA GLY A 119 -15.08 2.13 0.94
C GLY A 119 -14.31 1.51 -0.23
N ILE A 120 -13.74 2.33 -1.13
CA ILE A 120 -12.94 1.87 -2.28
C ILE A 120 -11.60 1.30 -1.81
N LEU A 121 -10.98 1.87 -0.77
CA LEU A 121 -9.74 1.35 -0.20
C LEU A 121 -9.93 -0.05 0.40
N PHE A 122 -10.95 -0.21 1.26
CA PHE A 122 -11.24 -1.51 1.86
C PHE A 122 -11.73 -2.53 0.83
N ALA A 123 -12.44 -2.10 -0.22
CA ALA A 123 -12.82 -2.98 -1.33
C ALA A 123 -11.61 -3.42 -2.17
N SER A 124 -10.63 -2.54 -2.39
CA SER A 124 -9.46 -2.82 -3.24
C SER A 124 -8.51 -3.85 -2.63
N PHE A 125 -8.29 -3.80 -1.32
CA PHE A 125 -7.35 -4.71 -0.64
C PHE A 125 -8.02 -5.90 0.05
N GLY A 126 -9.35 -5.93 0.13
CA GLY A 126 -10.11 -6.87 0.97
C GLY A 126 -10.24 -6.32 2.40
N PRO A 127 -11.45 -6.10 2.92
CA PRO A 127 -11.64 -5.44 4.21
C PRO A 127 -10.94 -6.18 5.37
N ILE A 128 -11.02 -7.51 5.38
CA ILE A 128 -10.43 -8.35 6.42
C ILE A 128 -8.90 -8.30 6.36
N VAL A 129 -8.33 -8.39 5.15
CA VAL A 129 -6.87 -8.35 4.95
C VAL A 129 -6.33 -6.98 5.32
N THR A 130 -7.03 -5.89 4.97
CA THR A 130 -6.63 -4.52 5.31
C THR A 130 -6.57 -4.33 6.82
N ILE A 131 -7.61 -4.77 7.54
CA ILE A 131 -7.66 -4.66 9.01
C ILE A 131 -6.57 -5.53 9.65
N ALA A 132 -6.39 -6.75 9.18
CA ALA A 132 -5.35 -7.66 9.67
C ALA A 132 -3.94 -7.12 9.41
N ALA A 133 -3.69 -6.57 8.22
CA ALA A 133 -2.39 -6.01 7.83
C ALA A 133 -2.04 -4.76 8.63
N ILE A 134 -2.97 -3.82 8.82
CA ILE A 134 -2.74 -2.61 9.62
C ILE A 134 -2.53 -2.99 11.09
N GLY A 135 -3.40 -3.84 11.66
CA GLY A 135 -3.31 -4.26 13.05
C GLY A 135 -2.02 -5.01 13.36
N TYR A 136 -1.68 -6.01 12.53
CA TYR A 136 -0.44 -6.76 12.69
C TYR A 136 0.80 -5.92 12.33
N GLY A 137 0.68 -4.97 11.40
CA GLY A 137 1.72 -4.00 11.06
C GLY A 137 2.13 -3.12 12.23
N ILE A 138 1.16 -2.56 12.96
CA ILE A 138 1.41 -1.78 14.18
C ILE A 138 2.06 -2.66 15.24
N MET A 139 1.58 -3.90 15.41
CA MET A 139 2.18 -4.85 16.34
C MET A 139 3.63 -5.19 15.96
N LEU A 140 3.93 -5.41 14.67
CA LEU A 140 5.27 -5.67 14.15
C LEU A 140 6.20 -4.48 14.35
N MET A 141 5.71 -3.25 14.15
CA MET A 141 6.46 -2.02 14.41
C MET A 141 6.83 -1.94 15.90
N TRP A 142 5.88 -2.19 16.79
CA TRP A 142 6.11 -2.20 18.24
C TRP A 142 7.08 -3.30 18.68
N ARG A 143 6.90 -4.54 18.20
CA ARG A 143 7.78 -5.67 18.50
C ARG A 143 9.17 -5.50 17.90
N GLY A 144 9.25 -4.96 16.68
CA GLY A 144 10.49 -4.67 15.97
C GLY A 144 11.33 -3.66 16.71
N GLY A 145 10.70 -2.60 17.24
CA GLY A 145 11.37 -1.62 18.10
C GLY A 145 11.88 -2.21 19.41
N ARG A 146 11.10 -3.08 20.06
CA ARG A 146 11.52 -3.70 21.34
C ARG A 146 12.55 -4.82 21.23
N LYS A 147 12.56 -5.56 20.12
CA LYS A 147 13.47 -6.69 19.88
C LYS A 147 14.64 -6.34 18.96
N GLU A 148 14.80 -5.04 18.64
CA GLU A 148 15.80 -4.52 17.70
C GLU A 148 15.84 -5.27 16.36
N ASN A 149 14.68 -5.79 15.93
CA ASN A 149 14.59 -6.50 14.66
C ASN A 149 14.21 -5.50 13.57
N LEU A 150 15.23 -5.04 12.84
CA LEU A 150 15.11 -4.07 11.76
C LEU A 150 14.09 -4.52 10.70
N ALA A 151 14.07 -5.80 10.32
CA ALA A 151 13.15 -6.30 9.29
C ALA A 151 11.68 -6.17 9.71
N SER A 152 11.37 -6.52 10.97
CA SER A 152 10.00 -6.39 11.49
C SER A 152 9.58 -4.92 11.64
N PHE A 153 10.51 -4.07 12.07
CA PHE A 153 10.28 -2.63 12.18
C PHE A 153 10.02 -1.99 10.82
N THR A 154 10.87 -2.26 9.83
CA THR A 154 10.73 -1.73 8.46
C THR A 154 9.43 -2.19 7.80
N LEU A 155 9.04 -3.46 7.95
CA LEU A 155 7.75 -3.95 7.43
C LEU A 155 6.55 -3.24 8.08
N GLY A 156 6.61 -3.01 9.40
CA GLY A 156 5.60 -2.27 10.13
C GLY A 156 5.51 -0.79 9.74
N THR A 157 6.65 -0.12 9.55
CA THR A 157 6.68 1.27 9.06
C THR A 157 6.18 1.35 7.61
N TRP A 158 6.56 0.40 6.76
CA TRP A 158 6.19 0.38 5.35
C TRP A 158 4.67 0.33 5.16
N ILE A 159 3.98 -0.55 5.90
CA ILE A 159 2.51 -0.65 5.83
C ILE A 159 1.81 0.60 6.39
N VAL A 160 2.32 1.19 7.47
CA VAL A 160 1.71 2.40 8.07
C VAL A 160 1.83 3.59 7.13
N VAL A 161 3.02 3.84 6.57
CA VAL A 161 3.26 4.93 5.62
C VAL A 161 2.45 4.71 4.34
N ALA A 162 2.45 3.50 3.78
CA ALA A 162 1.69 3.19 2.58
C ALA A 162 0.17 3.34 2.78
N SER A 163 -0.35 2.95 3.96
CA SER A 163 -1.76 3.13 4.31
C SER A 163 -2.15 4.60 4.43
N TYR A 164 -1.28 5.43 5.03
CA TYR A 164 -1.50 6.86 5.11
C TYR A 164 -1.51 7.51 3.72
N MET A 165 -0.54 7.17 2.86
CA MET A 165 -0.46 7.75 1.51
C MET A 165 -1.65 7.35 0.64
N SER A 166 -2.09 6.09 0.68
CA SER A 166 -3.27 5.63 -0.08
C SER A 166 -4.56 6.31 0.36
N TRP A 167 -4.66 6.70 1.64
CA TRP A 167 -5.79 7.48 2.14
C TRP A 167 -5.83 8.91 1.60
N THR A 168 -4.65 9.49 1.33
CA THR A 168 -4.56 10.89 0.87
C THR A 168 -4.77 11.05 -0.63
N ALA A 169 -4.40 10.06 -1.46
CA ALA A 169 -4.53 10.14 -2.91
C ALA A 169 -4.74 8.78 -3.59
N GLY A 170 -5.69 8.72 -4.53
CA GLY A 170 -6.12 7.48 -5.19
C GLY A 170 -5.01 6.76 -5.96
N ARG A 171 -4.07 7.50 -6.56
CA ARG A 171 -2.91 6.91 -7.26
C ARG A 171 -2.02 6.02 -6.38
N PHE A 172 -2.02 6.23 -5.05
CA PHE A 172 -1.15 5.49 -4.14
C PHE A 172 -1.73 4.13 -3.71
N ILE A 173 -2.95 3.78 -4.16
CA ILE A 173 -3.56 2.47 -3.91
C ILE A 173 -2.69 1.34 -4.48
N PHE A 174 -2.15 1.50 -5.69
CA PHE A 174 -1.29 0.49 -6.31
C PHE A 174 0.03 0.30 -5.56
N ASN A 175 0.60 1.37 -5.01
CA ASN A 175 1.82 1.31 -4.21
C ASN A 175 1.59 0.69 -2.82
N ALA A 176 0.37 0.82 -2.27
CA ALA A 176 -0.01 0.18 -1.02
C ALA A 176 -0.34 -1.31 -1.16
N GLY A 177 -0.58 -1.81 -2.38
CA GLY A 177 -0.88 -3.22 -2.66
C GLY A 177 0.19 -4.20 -2.15
N PRO A 178 1.47 -4.07 -2.56
CA PRO A 178 2.53 -4.98 -2.11
C PRO A 178 2.72 -5.03 -0.58
N PRO A 179 2.80 -3.90 0.16
CA PRO A 179 2.89 -3.95 1.62
C PRO A 179 1.66 -4.61 2.25
N MET A 180 0.45 -4.34 1.76
CA MET A 180 -0.79 -4.95 2.25
C MET A 180 -0.78 -6.48 2.06
N ALA A 181 -0.31 -6.96 0.91
CA ALA A 181 -0.21 -8.38 0.63
C ALA A 181 0.82 -9.09 1.53
N VAL A 182 2.02 -8.51 1.69
CA VAL A 182 3.10 -9.09 2.50
C VAL A 182 2.71 -9.12 3.98
N VAL A 183 2.31 -7.98 4.55
CA VAL A 183 1.97 -7.90 5.98
C VAL A 183 0.65 -8.63 6.28
N GLY A 184 -0.33 -8.56 5.37
CA GLY A 184 -1.57 -9.34 5.46
C GLY A 184 -1.31 -10.85 5.45
N GLY A 185 -0.42 -11.33 4.59
CA GLY A 185 0.00 -12.74 4.56
C GLY A 185 0.69 -13.17 5.86
N ILE A 186 1.57 -12.32 6.41
CA ILE A 186 2.21 -12.58 7.70
C ILE A 186 1.15 -12.60 8.83
N ALA A 187 0.16 -11.71 8.78
CA ALA A 187 -0.92 -11.68 9.77
C ALA A 187 -1.75 -12.97 9.74
N LEU A 188 -2.14 -13.44 8.55
CA LEU A 188 -2.91 -14.67 8.39
C LEU A 188 -2.12 -15.92 8.80
N THR A 189 -0.83 -15.98 8.47
CA THR A 189 0.03 -17.10 8.90
C THR A 189 0.28 -17.08 10.41
N ALA A 190 0.43 -15.90 11.02
CA ALA A 190 0.53 -15.77 12.48
C ALA A 190 -0.76 -16.22 13.19
N MET A 191 -1.93 -15.86 12.63
CA MET A 191 -3.23 -16.33 13.11
C MET A 191 -3.34 -17.87 13.02
N TRP A 192 -2.94 -18.46 11.88
CA TRP A 192 -2.93 -19.90 11.69
C TRP A 192 -2.00 -20.63 12.67
N ALA A 193 -0.81 -20.09 12.90
CA ALA A 193 0.13 -20.65 13.88
C ALA A 193 -0.45 -20.59 15.30
N TYR A 194 -1.11 -19.49 15.68
CA TYR A 194 -1.75 -19.34 16.99
C TYR A 194 -2.93 -20.30 17.20
N ALA A 195 -3.64 -20.66 16.13
CA ALA A 195 -4.74 -21.62 16.17
C ALA A 195 -4.31 -23.07 16.50
N ASN A 196 -3.00 -23.38 16.49
CA ASN A 196 -2.43 -24.69 16.82
C ASN A 196 -3.05 -25.87 16.02
N PRO A 197 -2.88 -25.93 14.70
CA PRO A 197 -3.47 -26.95 13.84
C PRO A 197 -2.98 -28.37 14.15
N THR A 198 -1.75 -28.51 14.65
CA THR A 198 -1.14 -29.80 15.01
C THR A 198 -1.93 -30.50 16.11
N GLU A 199 -2.33 -29.74 17.11
CA GLU A 199 -3.13 -30.22 18.23
C GLU A 199 -4.54 -30.61 17.80
N PHE A 200 -5.17 -29.83 16.93
CA PHE A 200 -6.45 -30.17 16.32
C PHE A 200 -6.39 -31.50 15.56
N VAL A 201 -5.36 -31.70 14.73
CA VAL A 201 -5.17 -32.96 13.98
C VAL A 201 -4.96 -34.14 14.93
N LYS A 202 -4.20 -33.97 16.02
CA LYS A 202 -4.05 -35.03 17.04
C LYS A 202 -5.40 -35.41 17.66
N HIS A 203 -6.25 -34.43 17.96
CA HIS A 203 -7.56 -34.72 18.54
C HIS A 203 -8.49 -35.37 17.54
N TRP A 204 -8.49 -34.89 16.30
CA TRP A 204 -9.28 -35.45 15.20
C TRP A 204 -8.92 -36.91 14.90
N LYS A 205 -7.62 -37.24 14.86
CA LYS A 205 -7.13 -38.61 14.67
C LYS A 205 -7.57 -39.56 15.80
N LYS A 206 -7.66 -39.07 17.05
CA LYS A 206 -8.08 -39.87 18.21
C LYS A 206 -9.56 -40.23 18.21
N THR A 207 -10.41 -39.48 17.51
CA THR A 207 -11.87 -39.64 17.53
C THR A 207 -12.40 -40.66 16.51
N GLY A 208 -11.53 -41.21 15.65
CA GLY A 208 -11.85 -42.31 14.72
C GLY A 208 -12.51 -41.87 13.40
N ILE A 209 -12.11 -42.49 12.27
CA ILE A 209 -12.42 -42.08 10.88
C ILE A 209 -13.22 -43.17 10.11
N GLY A 210 -13.70 -44.20 10.81
CA GLY A 210 -14.14 -45.47 10.22
C GLY A 210 -15.44 -45.43 9.37
N SER A 211 -16.33 -44.46 9.56
CA SER A 211 -17.57 -44.33 8.77
C SER A 211 -17.83 -42.88 8.34
N PRO A 212 -18.59 -42.61 7.26
CA PRO A 212 -18.87 -41.25 6.80
C PRO A 212 -19.51 -40.37 7.90
N ARG A 213 -20.43 -40.94 8.68
CA ARG A 213 -21.03 -40.26 9.84
C ARG A 213 -20.04 -40.05 10.99
N ALA A 214 -19.15 -41.01 11.24
CA ALA A 214 -18.08 -40.84 12.23
C ALA A 214 -17.07 -39.75 11.83
N ARG A 215 -16.85 -39.51 10.53
CA ARG A 215 -16.00 -38.41 10.04
C ARG A 215 -16.60 -37.03 10.30
N PHE A 216 -17.91 -36.87 10.08
CA PHE A 216 -18.61 -35.63 10.43
C PHE A 216 -18.63 -35.39 11.94
N ASN A 217 -18.98 -36.41 12.74
CA ASN A 217 -19.01 -36.28 14.20
C ASN A 217 -17.62 -36.07 14.82
N SER A 218 -16.57 -36.70 14.28
CA SER A 218 -15.19 -36.49 14.73
C SER A 218 -14.67 -35.10 14.40
N THR A 219 -14.99 -34.58 13.21
CA THR A 219 -14.66 -33.20 12.82
C THR A 219 -15.43 -32.18 13.65
N PHE A 220 -16.71 -32.43 13.91
CA PHE A 220 -17.54 -31.57 14.75
C PHE A 220 -17.09 -31.56 16.23
N SER A 221 -16.75 -32.73 16.77
CA SER A 221 -16.21 -32.87 18.13
C SER A 221 -14.82 -32.22 18.28
N ALA A 222 -13.94 -32.41 17.29
CA ALA A 222 -12.63 -31.75 17.25
C ALA A 222 -12.75 -30.21 17.10
N SER A 223 -13.74 -29.75 16.31
CA SER A 223 -14.06 -28.32 16.13
C SER A 223 -14.54 -27.67 17.43
N ARG A 224 -15.41 -28.35 18.18
CA ARG A 224 -15.94 -27.84 19.45
C ARG A 224 -14.90 -27.81 20.58
N SER A 225 -13.99 -28.78 20.62
CA SER A 225 -12.92 -28.83 21.62
C SER A 225 -11.81 -27.82 21.37
N ARG A 226 -11.56 -27.43 20.11
CA ARG A 226 -10.58 -26.41 19.73
C ARG A 226 -11.17 -25.42 18.73
N PRO A 227 -11.87 -24.37 19.19
CA PRO A 227 -12.56 -23.42 18.30
C PRO A 227 -11.62 -22.55 17.46
N GLY A 228 -10.32 -22.48 17.79
CA GLY A 228 -9.34 -21.63 17.07
C GLY A 228 -9.10 -22.05 15.61
N VAL A 229 -9.04 -23.35 15.32
CA VAL A 229 -8.83 -23.88 13.96
C VAL A 229 -10.04 -23.66 13.04
N PRO A 230 -11.29 -24.04 13.42
CA PRO A 230 -12.45 -23.77 12.57
C PRO A 230 -12.70 -22.27 12.39
N ALA A 231 -12.44 -21.43 13.39
CA ALA A 231 -12.50 -19.98 13.25
C ALA A 231 -11.48 -19.45 12.24
N ALA A 232 -10.22 -19.90 12.32
CA ALA A 232 -9.18 -19.52 11.34
C ALA A 232 -9.54 -19.97 9.92
N ILE A 233 -10.08 -21.18 9.74
CA ILE A 233 -10.56 -21.67 8.44
C ILE A 233 -11.71 -20.80 7.92
N MET A 234 -12.68 -20.45 8.76
CA MET A 234 -13.77 -19.54 8.37
C MET A 234 -13.24 -18.19 7.90
N VAL A 235 -12.30 -17.59 8.63
CA VAL A 235 -11.68 -16.32 8.23
C VAL A 235 -10.98 -16.45 6.88
N LEU A 236 -10.20 -17.52 6.67
CA LEU A 236 -9.52 -17.77 5.40
C LEU A 236 -10.51 -17.97 4.24
N LEU A 237 -11.64 -18.64 4.47
CA LEU A 237 -12.69 -18.81 3.47
C LEU A 237 -13.35 -17.48 3.12
N ILE A 238 -13.63 -16.62 4.09
CA ILE A 238 -14.21 -15.29 3.83
C ILE A 238 -13.22 -14.42 3.06
N VAL A 239 -11.93 -14.42 3.43
CA VAL A 239 -10.87 -13.70 2.70
C VAL A 239 -10.77 -14.19 1.26
N PHE A 240 -10.74 -15.51 1.06
CA PHE A 240 -10.69 -16.10 -0.28
C PHE A 240 -11.93 -15.72 -1.10
N SER A 241 -13.11 -15.77 -0.51
CA SER A 241 -14.36 -15.35 -1.16
C SER A 241 -14.32 -13.88 -1.58
N GLN A 242 -13.81 -12.98 -0.72
CA GLN A 242 -13.71 -11.56 -1.05
C GLN A 242 -12.81 -11.35 -2.26
N HIS A 243 -11.61 -11.93 -2.27
CA HIS A 243 -10.69 -11.79 -3.39
C HIS A 243 -11.19 -12.48 -4.67
N ALA A 244 -11.92 -13.59 -4.56
CA ALA A 244 -12.55 -14.23 -5.70
C ALA A 244 -13.69 -13.36 -6.29
N THR A 245 -14.56 -12.80 -5.45
CA THR A 245 -15.68 -11.96 -5.90
C THR A 245 -15.19 -10.65 -6.52
N TYR A 246 -14.26 -9.95 -5.87
CA TYR A 246 -13.68 -8.72 -6.43
C TYR A 246 -12.77 -9.01 -7.64
N GLY A 247 -12.10 -10.16 -7.66
CA GLY A 247 -11.33 -10.61 -8.83
C GLY A 247 -12.22 -10.86 -10.04
N ILE A 248 -13.35 -11.55 -9.86
CA ILE A 248 -14.33 -11.80 -10.93
C ILE A 248 -14.96 -10.49 -11.41
N ASP A 249 -15.30 -9.57 -10.50
CA ASP A 249 -15.86 -8.25 -10.86
C ASP A 249 -14.84 -7.35 -11.58
N SER A 250 -13.56 -7.45 -11.22
CA SER A 250 -12.47 -6.73 -11.92
C SER A 250 -12.19 -7.25 -13.34
N GLY A 251 -12.64 -8.47 -13.67
CA GLY A 251 -12.55 -9.07 -15.01
C GLY A 251 -13.70 -8.70 -15.94
N ILE A 252 -14.78 -8.10 -15.42
CA ILE A 252 -15.89 -7.60 -16.24
C ILE A 252 -15.53 -6.18 -16.70
N PRO A 253 -15.40 -5.92 -18.02
CA PRO A 253 -15.06 -4.60 -18.51
C PRO A 253 -16.14 -3.58 -18.10
N ARG A 254 -15.71 -2.52 -17.39
CA ARG A 254 -16.56 -1.44 -16.88
C ARG A 254 -17.38 -0.71 -17.96
N GLU A 255 -17.02 -0.87 -19.23
CA GLU A 255 -17.77 -0.35 -20.36
C GLU A 255 -19.22 -0.88 -20.42
N ILE A 256 -19.45 -2.11 -19.96
CA ILE A 256 -20.79 -2.72 -19.95
C ILE A 256 -21.67 -2.06 -18.90
N HIS A 257 -21.13 -1.77 -17.71
CA HIS A 257 -21.89 -1.15 -16.63
C HIS A 257 -22.26 0.30 -16.96
N GLN A 258 -21.34 1.06 -17.57
CA GLN A 258 -21.63 2.43 -18.01
C GLN A 258 -22.68 2.47 -19.13
N ARG A 259 -22.64 1.50 -20.07
CA ARG A 259 -23.71 1.31 -21.07
C ARG A 259 -25.05 0.95 -20.44
N GLU A 260 -25.10 0.03 -19.48
CA GLU A 260 -26.36 -0.37 -18.85
C GLU A 260 -26.97 0.75 -17.99
N THR A 261 -26.17 1.53 -17.27
CA THR A 261 -26.68 2.71 -16.55
C THR A 261 -27.19 3.79 -17.50
N LEU A 262 -26.49 4.06 -18.61
CA LEU A 262 -26.96 5.02 -19.63
C LEU A 262 -28.25 4.55 -20.29
N ILE A 263 -28.39 3.25 -20.61
CA ILE A 263 -29.61 2.67 -21.17
C ILE A 263 -30.77 2.74 -20.17
N ARG A 264 -30.53 2.49 -18.88
CA ARG A 264 -31.57 2.60 -17.83
C ARG A 264 -31.99 4.06 -17.61
N GLN A 265 -31.07 5.01 -17.69
CA GLN A 265 -31.38 6.45 -17.62
C GLN A 265 -32.20 6.92 -18.83
N PHE A 266 -31.85 6.46 -20.04
CA PHE A 266 -32.63 6.74 -21.24
C PHE A 266 -34.03 6.11 -21.19
N LYS A 267 -34.13 4.85 -20.74
CA LYS A 267 -35.42 4.14 -20.65
C LYS A 267 -36.34 4.73 -19.57
N GLY A 268 -35.77 5.20 -18.45
CA GLY A 268 -36.51 5.95 -17.43
C GLY A 268 -36.97 7.34 -17.89
N SER A 269 -36.18 8.01 -18.75
CA SER A 269 -36.54 9.31 -19.33
C SER A 269 -37.62 9.20 -20.40
N CYS A 270 -37.64 8.14 -21.21
CA CYS A 270 -38.70 7.90 -22.19
C CYS A 270 -40.06 7.54 -21.57
N LEU A 271 -40.08 6.86 -20.41
CA LEU A 271 -41.33 6.57 -19.69
C LEU A 271 -41.93 7.84 -19.05
N MET A 272 -41.10 8.77 -18.58
CA MET A 272 -41.55 10.08 -18.05
C MET A 272 -42.10 11.04 -19.11
N TYR A 273 -41.74 10.88 -20.40
CA TYR A 273 -42.21 11.77 -21.46
C TYR A 273 -43.46 11.26 -22.19
N SER A 274 -43.90 10.01 -21.94
CA SER A 274 -45.11 9.46 -22.56
C SER A 274 -46.40 9.78 -21.80
N ASP A 275 -46.32 10.31 -20.57
CA ASP A 275 -47.49 10.66 -19.73
C ASP A 275 -47.86 12.15 -19.77
N THR A 276 -47.16 12.97 -20.55
CA THR A 276 -47.50 14.40 -20.77
C THR A 276 -47.78 14.71 -22.23
N LYS A 277 -48.92 14.24 -22.73
CA LYS A 277 -49.70 14.86 -23.81
C LYS A 277 -51.20 14.61 -23.61
N CYS A 278 -51.84 15.51 -22.86
CA CYS A 278 -52.96 16.27 -23.41
C CYS A 278 -52.40 17.60 -23.91
#